data_AF-A0A3D1ET03-F1
#
_entry.id   AF-A0A3D1ET03-F1
#
_cell.length_a   1.000
_cell.length_b   1.000
_cell.length_c   1.000
_cell.angle_alpha   90.00
_cell.angle_beta   90.00
_cell.angle_gamma   90.00
#
_symmetry.space_group_name_H-M   'P 1'
#
loop_
_entity.id
_entity.type
_entity.pdbx_description
1 polymer ?
#
loop_
_entity_poly.entity_id
_entity_poly.type
_entity_poly.pdbx_seq_one_letter_code
_entity_poly.pdbx_strand_id
1 'polypeptide(L)'
;LGVDELAEEDKLIVARARKIERFLSQPFYVAEQFTGFPGITTPLAETIDSFERLCDGEADDLPESAFMYVGNLDEARAKAEQMAAAAAG
;
A
#
# COMPACT_ATOMS: atom_id res chain seq x y z
N LEU A 1 -10.45 18.64 14.52
CA LEU A 1 -10.26 17.33 15.18
C LEU A 1 -9.07 16.66 14.52
N GLY A 2 -8.07 16.24 15.29
CA GLY A 2 -6.99 15.40 14.79
C GLY A 2 -7.40 13.93 14.77
N VAL A 3 -6.62 13.06 14.12
CA VAL A 3 -6.84 11.59 14.14
C VAL A 3 -6.78 11.05 15.58
N ASP A 4 -5.99 11.69 16.45
CA ASP A 4 -5.84 11.30 17.86
C ASP A 4 -7.14 11.40 18.67
N GLU A 5 -8.09 12.23 18.22
CA GLU A 5 -9.38 12.49 18.87
C GLU A 5 -10.48 11.49 18.47
N LEU A 6 -10.18 10.54 17.57
CA LEU A 6 -11.12 9.53 17.09
C LEU A 6 -11.23 8.32 18.04
N ALA A 7 -12.32 7.57 17.95
CA ALA A 7 -12.40 6.24 18.57
C ALA A 7 -11.37 5.29 17.92
N GLU A 8 -10.95 4.25 18.64
CA GLU A 8 -9.94 3.31 18.12
C GLU A 8 -10.39 2.60 16.84
N GLU A 9 -11.68 2.27 16.74
CA GLU A 9 -12.27 1.71 15.51
C GLU A 9 -12.20 2.69 14.33
N ASP A 10 -12.50 3.98 14.56
CA ASP A 10 -12.41 5.01 13.54
C ASP A 10 -10.95 5.26 13.12
N LYS A 11 -10.00 5.20 14.06
CA LYS A 11 -8.57 5.29 13.76
C LYS A 11 -8.12 4.15 12.86
N LEU A 12 -8.61 2.92 13.12
CA LEU A 12 -8.33 1.76 12.29
C LEU A 12 -8.89 1.94 10.88
N ILE A 13 -10.14 2.41 10.76
CA ILE A 13 -10.77 2.70 9.46
C ILE A 13 -9.96 3.76 8.69
N VAL A 14 -9.55 4.85 9.37
CA VAL A 14 -8.73 5.91 8.76
C VAL A 14 -7.37 5.36 8.31
N ALA A 15 -6.73 4.51 9.12
CA ALA A 15 -5.45 3.90 8.76
C ALA A 15 -5.57 2.99 7.53
N ARG A 16 -6.60 2.13 7.47
CA ARG A 16 -6.87 1.28 6.29
C ARG A 16 -7.23 2.12 5.05
N ALA A 17 -8.05 3.16 5.21
CA ALA A 17 -8.42 4.05 4.12
C ALA A 17 -7.20 4.76 3.50
N ARG A 18 -6.26 5.21 4.32
CA ARG A 18 -4.99 5.79 3.83
C ARG A 18 -4.15 4.77 3.07
N LYS A 19 -4.05 3.53 3.56
CA LYS A 19 -3.35 2.46 2.83
C LYS A 19 -4.00 2.18 1.48
N ILE A 20 -5.33 2.09 1.44
CA ILE A 20 -6.12 1.93 0.21
C ILE A 20 -5.86 3.09 -0.76
N GLU A 21 -5.92 4.33 -0.29
CA GLU A 21 -5.64 5.52 -1.11
C GLU A 21 -4.25 5.43 -1.77
N ARG A 22 -3.23 5.02 -1.01
CA ARG A 22 -1.88 4.81 -1.54
C ARG A 22 -1.83 3.63 -2.51
N PHE A 23 -2.50 2.54 -2.20
CA PHE A 23 -2.53 1.31 -2.98
C PHE A 23 -3.20 1.47 -4.35
N LEU A 24 -4.06 2.48 -4.51
CA LEU A 24 -4.59 2.88 -5.82
C LEU A 24 -3.53 3.52 -6.74
N SER A 25 -2.35 3.86 -6.22
CA SER A 25 -1.23 4.29 -7.06
C SER A 25 -0.52 3.09 -7.69
N GLN A 26 -0.23 3.19 -8.98
CA GLN A 26 0.54 2.18 -9.71
C GLN A 26 1.60 2.82 -10.62
N PRO A 27 2.78 2.18 -10.80
CA PRO A 27 3.74 2.55 -11.83
C PRO A 27 3.13 2.42 -13.23
N PHE A 28 3.07 3.52 -13.97
CA PHE A 28 2.64 3.51 -15.37
C PHE A 28 3.82 3.36 -16.32
N TYR A 29 3.67 2.51 -17.35
CA TYR A 29 4.68 2.33 -18.42
C TYR A 29 5.11 3.65 -19.06
N VAL A 30 4.18 4.57 -19.30
CA VAL A 30 4.48 5.88 -19.91
C VAL A 30 5.18 6.85 -18.96
N ALA A 31 5.09 6.61 -17.65
CA ALA A 31 5.68 7.46 -16.62
C ALA A 31 7.10 7.03 -16.23
N GLU A 32 7.54 5.82 -16.63
CA GLU A 32 8.82 5.23 -16.25
C GLU A 32 10.02 6.15 -16.54
N GLN A 33 10.01 6.85 -17.68
CA GLN A 33 11.08 7.79 -18.04
C GLN A 33 11.19 9.00 -17.09
N PHE A 34 10.12 9.33 -16.36
CA PHE A 34 10.06 10.48 -15.45
C PHE A 34 10.19 10.06 -13.98
N THR A 35 9.70 8.87 -13.62
CA THR A 35 9.66 8.39 -12.24
C THR A 35 10.81 7.43 -11.91
N GLY A 36 11.36 6.75 -12.91
CA GLY A 36 12.31 5.65 -12.73
C GLY A 36 11.69 4.34 -12.22
N PHE A 37 10.37 4.28 -12.04
CA PHE A 37 9.66 3.06 -11.65
C PHE A 37 9.20 2.30 -12.89
N PRO A 38 9.59 1.02 -13.04
CA PRO A 38 9.16 0.21 -14.18
C PRO A 38 7.64 0.04 -14.15
N GLY A 39 7.00 0.25 -15.29
CA GLY A 39 5.54 0.11 -15.41
C GLY A 39 5.09 -1.33 -15.14
N ILE A 40 3.90 -1.46 -14.54
CA ILE A 40 3.34 -2.78 -14.20
C ILE A 40 1.89 -2.91 -14.66
N THR A 41 1.42 -4.15 -14.79
CA THR A 41 0.03 -4.49 -15.03
C THR A 41 -0.41 -5.47 -13.96
N THR A 42 -1.41 -5.10 -13.16
CA THR A 42 -2.03 -6.02 -12.20
C THR A 42 -3.29 -6.61 -12.82
N PRO A 43 -3.42 -7.95 -12.92
CA PRO A 43 -4.64 -8.58 -13.36
C PRO A 43 -5.83 -8.26 -12.44
N LEU A 44 -7.04 -8.27 -13.00
CA LEU A 44 -8.27 -8.00 -12.25
C LEU A 44 -8.44 -8.92 -11.02
N ALA A 45 -8.14 -10.21 -11.19
CA ALA A 45 -8.26 -11.19 -10.11
C ALA A 45 -7.31 -10.87 -8.94
N GLU A 46 -6.06 -10.49 -9.23
CA GLU A 46 -5.08 -10.11 -8.21
C GLU A 46 -5.42 -8.77 -7.54
N THR A 47 -6.05 -7.86 -8.30
CA THR A 47 -6.54 -6.59 -7.76
C THR A 47 -7.63 -6.86 -6.73
N ILE A 48 -8.65 -7.66 -7.08
CA ILE A 48 -9.75 -8.01 -6.17
C ILE A 48 -9.21 -8.70 -4.92
N ASP A 49 -8.37 -9.73 -5.07
CA ASP A 49 -7.74 -10.44 -3.95
C ASP A 49 -6.97 -9.48 -3.02
N SER A 50 -6.15 -8.59 -3.59
CA SER A 50 -5.37 -7.64 -2.81
C SER A 50 -6.24 -6.67 -2.00
N PHE A 51 -7.35 -6.19 -2.58
CA PHE A 51 -8.26 -5.29 -1.88
C PHE A 51 -9.08 -6.00 -0.81
N GLU A 52 -9.50 -7.25 -1.03
CA GLU A 52 -10.19 -8.07 -0.02
C GLU A 52 -9.29 -8.28 1.20
N ARG A 53 -8.06 -8.77 0.98
CA ARG A 53 -7.07 -8.99 2.04
C ARG A 53 -6.70 -7.71 2.80
N LEU A 54 -6.63 -6.57 2.10
CA LEU A 54 -6.39 -5.26 2.71
C LEU A 54 -7.57 -4.82 3.60
N CYS A 55 -8.81 -5.07 3.17
CA CYS A 55 -10.00 -4.79 3.95
C CYS A 55 -10.13 -5.71 5.17
N ASP A 56 -9.71 -6.96 5.04
CA ASP A 56 -9.68 -7.95 6.13
C ASP A 56 -8.58 -7.68 7.18
N GLY A 57 -7.69 -6.74 6.89
CA GLY A 57 -6.67 -6.26 7.83
C GLY A 57 -5.36 -7.04 7.80
N GLU A 58 -5.12 -7.87 6.78
CA GLU A 58 -3.91 -8.69 6.70
C GLU A 58 -2.62 -7.87 6.66
N ALA A 59 -2.69 -6.58 6.32
CA ALA A 59 -1.55 -5.69 6.16
C ALA A 59 -1.64 -4.45 7.07
N ASP A 60 -2.36 -4.55 8.19
CA ASP A 60 -2.51 -3.48 9.17
C ASP A 60 -1.20 -3.10 9.86
N ASP A 61 -0.24 -4.01 9.94
CA ASP A 61 1.09 -3.82 10.49
C ASP A 61 2.06 -3.09 9.55
N LEU A 62 1.78 -3.08 8.24
CA LEU A 62 2.67 -2.47 7.26
C LEU A 62 2.58 -0.94 7.27
N PRO A 63 3.70 -0.22 7.00
CA PRO A 63 3.69 1.23 6.90
C PRO A 63 2.94 1.72 5.66
N GLU A 64 2.23 2.86 5.75
CA GLU A 64 1.44 3.43 4.63
C GLU A 64 2.27 3.63 3.34
N SER A 65 3.57 3.96 3.49
CA SER A 65 4.49 4.18 2.37
C SER A 65 4.77 2.93 1.52
N ALA A 66 4.58 1.73 2.08
CA ALA A 66 4.78 0.48 1.38
C ALA A 66 3.72 0.24 0.30
N PHE A 67 2.55 0.87 0.42
CA PHE A 67 1.44 0.75 -0.52
C PHE A 67 1.55 1.69 -1.72
N MET A 68 2.56 2.56 -1.78
CA MET A 68 2.70 3.52 -2.87
C MET A 68 3.49 2.89 -4.03
N TYR A 69 3.01 3.02 -5.27
CA TYR A 69 3.65 2.53 -6.49
C TYR A 69 3.99 1.03 -6.44
N VAL A 70 2.98 0.20 -6.16
CA VAL A 70 3.06 -1.27 -6.14
C VAL A 70 1.87 -1.86 -6.90
N GLY A 71 1.99 -3.10 -7.37
CA GLY A 71 0.96 -3.75 -8.19
C GLY A 71 -0.07 -4.54 -7.41
N ASN A 72 0.39 -5.36 -6.47
CA ASN A 72 -0.45 -6.22 -5.65
C ASN A 72 0.02 -6.19 -4.19
N LEU A 73 -0.72 -6.86 -3.30
CA LEU A 73 -0.44 -6.80 -1.86
C LEU A 73 0.91 -7.43 -1.50
N ASP A 74 1.36 -8.44 -2.23
CA ASP A 74 2.62 -9.11 -1.97
C ASP A 74 3.83 -8.22 -2.33
N GLU A 75 3.72 -7.41 -3.39
CA GLU A 75 4.69 -6.36 -3.68
C GLU A 75 4.75 -5.29 -2.58
N ALA A 76 3.60 -4.92 -2.01
CA ALA A 76 3.56 -4.00 -0.87
C ALA A 76 4.29 -4.58 0.35
N ARG A 77 4.12 -5.88 0.63
CA ARG A 77 4.87 -6.60 1.69
C ARG A 77 6.36 -6.62 1.43
N ALA A 78 6.77 -7.02 0.22
CA ALA A 78 8.18 -7.04 -0.17
C ALA A 78 8.82 -5.66 -0.03
N LYS A 79 8.10 -4.60 -0.42
CA LYS A 79 8.56 -3.22 -0.24
C LYS A 79 8.68 -2.84 1.23
N ALA A 80 7.72 -3.21 2.08
CA ALA A 80 7.82 -2.98 3.52
C ALA A 80 9.04 -3.66 4.15
N GLU A 81 9.32 -4.91 3.77
CA GLU A 81 10.50 -5.66 4.21
C GLU A 81 11.81 -4.96 3.80
N GLN A 82 11.89 -4.47 2.56
CA GLN A 82 13.05 -3.71 2.08
C GLN A 82 13.25 -2.41 2.88
N MET A 83 12.16 -1.69 3.18
CA MET A 83 12.21 -0.48 3.99
C MET A 83 12.69 -0.76 5.42
N ALA A 84 12.22 -1.86 6.02
CA ALA A 84 12.65 -2.28 7.35
C ALA A 84 14.14 -2.65 7.37
N ALA A 85 14.62 -3.39 6.36
CA ALA A 85 16.02 -3.75 6.22
C ALA A 85 16.92 -2.51 6.03
N ALA A 86 16.49 -1.54 5.22
CA ALA A 86 17.23 -0.31 5.00
C ALA A 86 17.31 0.60 6.24
N ALA A 87 16.31 0.57 7.12
CA ALA A 87 16.32 1.34 8.37
C ALA A 87 17.19 0.71 9.48
N ALA A 88 17.55 -0.57 9.33
CA ALA A 88 18.34 -1.32 10.32
C ALA A 88 19.86 -1.28 10.06
N GLY A 89 20.30 -0.77 8.90
CA GLY A 89 21.71 -0.61 8.52
C GLY A 89 22.18 0.83 8.64
#